data_AF-A0A822GFL8-F1
#
_entry.id   AF-A0A822GFL8-F1
#
_cell.length_a   1.000
_cell.length_b   1.000
_cell.length_c   1.000
_cell.angle_alpha   90.00
_cell.angle_beta   90.00
_cell.angle_gamma   90.00
#
_symmetry.space_group_name_H-M   'P 1'
#
loop_
_entity.id
_entity.type
_entity.pdbx_description
1 polymer ?
#
loop_
_entity_poly.entity_id
_entity_poly.type
_entity_poly.pdbx_seq_one_letter_code
_entity_poly.pdbx_strand_id
1 'polypeptide(L)'
;MVCYEDKDLNEFDGLITRNCQHLNRLLCNSCLFQHVQKVFEITFTDDIYCPEHDCNVKFDYDTVRKILLSNGNDKLVESYDRYVCYRQLEQMNEFIWCSNVLCNVGQLNEGGAQNNIVTCFNCHQKTCFTHKIQWHEG
;
A
#
# COMPACT_ATOMS: atom_id res chain seq x y z
N MET A 1 15.84 0.00 -10.06
CA MET A 1 16.70 -0.15 -11.25
C MET A 1 16.89 1.24 -11.81
N VAL A 2 18.10 1.63 -12.15
CA VAL A 2 18.42 2.97 -12.68
C VAL A 2 18.76 2.81 -14.16
N CYS A 3 18.25 3.70 -15.02
CA CYS A 3 18.35 3.54 -16.47
C CYS A 3 19.72 3.91 -17.06
N TYR A 4 20.53 4.74 -16.37
CA TYR A 4 21.81 5.27 -16.90
C TYR A 4 21.69 5.99 -18.26
N GLU A 5 20.51 6.52 -18.57
CA GLU A 5 20.25 7.26 -19.80
C GLU A 5 20.23 8.77 -19.53
N ASP A 6 20.73 9.56 -20.48
CA ASP A 6 20.52 11.01 -20.47
C ASP A 6 19.04 11.30 -20.71
N LYS A 7 18.45 12.12 -19.85
CA LYS A 7 17.03 12.49 -19.88
C LYS A 7 16.88 14.00 -19.89
N ASP A 8 15.84 14.48 -20.57
CA ASP A 8 15.45 15.89 -20.53
C ASP A 8 15.06 16.29 -19.11
N LEU A 9 15.22 17.58 -18.77
CA LEU A 9 14.89 18.11 -17.44
C LEU A 9 13.43 17.83 -17.02
N ASN A 10 12.51 17.78 -17.98
CA ASN A 10 11.09 17.45 -17.74
C ASN A 10 10.90 16.06 -17.13
N GLU A 11 11.82 15.12 -17.36
CA GLU A 11 11.78 13.77 -16.76
C GLU A 11 12.21 13.78 -15.29
N PHE A 12 12.65 14.92 -14.76
CA PHE A 12 12.97 15.13 -13.35
C PHE A 12 11.92 15.96 -12.63
N ASP A 13 11.05 16.65 -13.37
CA ASP A 13 10.04 17.57 -12.86
C ASP A 13 8.71 16.87 -12.52
N GLY A 14 7.87 17.56 -11.73
CA GLY A 14 6.49 17.16 -11.42
C GLY A 14 6.31 16.16 -10.28
N LEU A 15 7.33 15.35 -9.97
CA LEU A 15 7.31 14.40 -8.84
C LEU A 15 8.17 14.93 -7.69
N ILE A 16 7.50 15.61 -6.76
CA ILE A 16 8.12 16.25 -5.58
C ILE A 16 8.23 15.23 -4.45
N THR A 17 9.45 14.85 -4.09
CA THR A 17 9.75 14.10 -2.87
C THR A 17 9.92 15.09 -1.71
N ARG A 18 8.80 15.50 -1.09
CA ARG A 18 8.74 16.61 -0.12
C ARG A 18 9.71 16.51 1.06
N ASN A 19 10.09 15.29 1.43
CA ASN A 19 10.90 15.02 2.62
C ASN A 19 12.39 14.79 2.31
N CYS A 20 12.76 14.70 1.03
CA CYS A 20 14.15 14.51 0.66
C CYS A 20 14.94 15.82 0.72
N GLN A 21 16.17 15.75 1.25
CA GLN A 21 17.05 16.92 1.40
C GLN A 21 18.06 17.08 0.25
N HIS A 22 18.10 16.13 -0.70
CA HIS A 22 18.94 16.24 -1.88
C HIS A 22 18.47 17.41 -2.77
N LEU A 23 19.40 18.28 -3.17
CA LEU A 23 19.11 19.49 -3.96
C LEU A 23 18.45 19.16 -5.29
N ASN A 24 18.99 18.15 -5.99
CA ASN A 24 18.52 17.70 -7.28
C ASN A 24 18.32 16.19 -7.23
N ARG A 25 17.22 15.73 -7.80
CA ARG A 25 16.94 14.31 -7.97
C ARG A 25 17.76 13.78 -9.15
N LEU A 26 18.53 12.72 -8.94
CA LEU A 26 19.34 12.08 -9.99
C LEU A 26 18.58 10.98 -10.73
N LEU A 27 17.44 10.57 -10.20
CA LEU A 27 16.58 9.55 -10.82
C LEU A 27 15.50 10.21 -11.69
N CYS A 28 15.31 9.70 -12.90
CA CYS A 28 14.19 10.14 -13.73
C CYS A 28 12.85 9.58 -13.21
N ASN A 29 11.74 10.17 -13.66
CA ASN A 29 10.38 9.85 -13.24
C ASN A 29 10.06 8.36 -13.45
N SER A 30 10.50 7.78 -14.58
CA SER A 30 10.29 6.36 -14.90
C SER A 30 11.06 5.41 -13.96
N CYS A 31 12.31 5.73 -13.62
CA CYS A 31 13.09 4.93 -12.66
C CYS A 31 12.50 5.00 -11.25
N LEU A 32 12.04 6.19 -10.84
CA LEU A 32 11.39 6.39 -9.55
C LEU A 32 10.07 5.61 -9.48
N PHE A 33 9.26 5.67 -10.52
CA PHE A 33 8.04 4.87 -10.65
C PHE A 33 8.32 3.37 -10.53
N GLN A 34 9.27 2.85 -11.32
CA GLN A 34 9.61 1.42 -11.30
C GLN A 34 10.11 0.96 -9.93
N HIS A 35 10.88 1.80 -9.24
CA HIS A 35 11.32 1.51 -7.87
C HIS A 35 10.13 1.39 -6.93
N VAL A 36 9.25 2.39 -6.89
CA VAL A 36 8.07 2.41 -6.00
C VAL A 36 7.13 1.26 -6.32
N GLN A 37 6.82 1.02 -7.60
CA GLN A 37 5.99 -0.11 -8.03
C GLN A 37 6.58 -1.43 -7.54
N LYS A 38 7.87 -1.66 -7.79
CA LYS A 38 8.53 -2.92 -7.44
C LYS A 38 8.58 -3.15 -5.93
N VAL A 39 8.87 -2.11 -5.15
CA VAL A 39 8.85 -2.22 -3.68
C VAL A 39 7.45 -2.58 -3.22
N PHE A 40 6.42 -1.87 -3.69
CA PHE A 40 5.04 -2.14 -3.33
C PHE A 40 4.59 -3.57 -3.68
N GLU A 41 4.88 -4.04 -4.90
CA GLU A 41 4.48 -5.38 -5.37
C GLU A 41 5.20 -6.52 -4.65
N ILE A 42 6.47 -6.34 -4.25
CA ILE A 42 7.28 -7.40 -3.61
C ILE A 42 7.04 -7.47 -2.11
N THR A 43 7.07 -6.31 -1.45
CA THR A 43 7.11 -6.25 0.01
C THR A 43 5.74 -6.09 0.63
N PHE A 44 4.74 -5.67 -0.16
CA PHE A 44 3.40 -5.36 0.32
C PHE A 44 3.47 -4.50 1.59
N THR A 45 4.32 -3.45 1.57
CA THR A 45 4.55 -2.52 2.69
C THR A 45 4.30 -1.07 2.25
N ASP A 46 3.95 -0.21 3.21
CA ASP A 46 3.92 1.25 3.05
C ASP A 46 5.28 1.90 3.36
N ASP A 47 6.25 1.11 3.84
CA ASP A 47 7.64 1.53 4.11
C ASP A 47 8.46 1.63 2.80
N ILE A 48 8.11 2.59 1.96
CA ILE A 48 8.81 2.88 0.70
C ILE A 48 9.79 4.03 0.93
N TYR A 49 11.07 3.80 0.68
CA TYR A 49 12.13 4.77 0.92
C TYR A 49 12.70 5.32 -0.38
N CYS A 50 13.24 6.54 -0.28
CA CYS A 50 14.00 7.17 -1.36
C CYS A 50 15.21 6.29 -1.73
N PRO A 51 15.32 5.88 -3.00
CA PRO A 51 16.43 5.05 -3.49
C PRO A 51 17.72 5.83 -3.76
N GLU A 52 17.74 7.16 -3.57
CA GLU A 52 18.96 7.96 -3.76
C GLU A 52 19.97 7.75 -2.64
N HIS A 53 21.25 7.82 -3.02
CA HIS A 53 22.37 7.65 -2.10
C HIS A 53 22.29 8.65 -0.93
N ASP A 54 22.51 8.14 0.29
CA ASP A 54 22.45 8.90 1.54
C ASP A 54 21.14 9.64 1.86
N CYS A 55 20.05 9.43 1.10
CA CYS A 55 18.76 10.03 1.42
C CYS A 55 17.98 9.15 2.41
N ASN A 56 17.62 7.92 2.01
CA ASN A 56 16.88 6.94 2.79
C ASN A 56 15.63 7.49 3.52
N VAL A 57 15.04 8.56 3.00
CA VAL A 57 13.83 9.16 3.56
C VAL A 57 12.61 8.33 3.19
N LYS A 58 11.74 8.02 4.16
CA LYS A 58 10.44 7.36 3.88
C LYS A 58 9.54 8.31 3.10
N PHE A 59 8.98 7.82 2.00
CA PHE A 59 7.96 8.55 1.25
C PHE A 59 6.64 8.58 2.02
N ASP A 60 6.00 9.74 2.02
CA ASP A 60 4.63 9.86 2.52
C ASP A 60 3.62 9.31 1.51
N TYR A 61 2.39 9.09 1.98
CA TYR A 61 1.29 8.58 1.17
C TYR A 61 1.08 9.39 -0.12
N ASP A 62 1.07 10.73 -0.02
CA ASP A 62 0.87 11.62 -1.15
C ASP A 62 1.98 11.49 -2.21
N THR A 63 3.22 11.34 -1.77
CA THR A 63 4.40 11.18 -2.63
C THR A 63 4.32 9.88 -3.39
N VAL A 64 4.08 8.76 -2.69
CA VAL A 64 3.93 7.44 -3.33
C VAL A 64 2.77 7.47 -4.32
N ARG A 65 1.61 7.99 -3.91
CA ARG A 65 0.43 8.10 -4.76
C ARG A 65 0.70 8.89 -6.04
N LYS A 66 1.35 10.06 -5.94
CA LYS A 66 1.74 10.86 -7.12
C LYS A 66 2.71 10.14 -8.05
N ILE A 67 3.70 9.44 -7.48
CA ILE A 67 4.65 8.65 -8.27
C ILE A 67 3.90 7.56 -9.04
N LEU A 68 3.00 6.81 -8.38
CA LEU A 68 2.24 5.75 -9.03
C LEU A 68 1.29 6.28 -10.12
N LEU A 69 0.68 7.46 -9.91
CA LEU A 69 -0.16 8.13 -10.91
C LEU A 69 0.61 8.58 -12.16
N SER A 70 1.93 8.77 -12.08
CA SER A 70 2.71 9.31 -13.21
C SER A 70 2.73 8.40 -14.44
N ASN A 71 2.43 7.11 -14.27
CA ASN A 71 2.35 6.14 -15.36
C ASN A 71 0.91 5.89 -15.86
N GLY A 72 -0.09 6.62 -15.34
CA GLY A 72 -1.49 6.51 -15.79
C GLY A 72 -2.17 5.16 -15.49
N ASN A 73 -1.64 4.37 -14.55
CA ASN A 73 -2.23 3.09 -14.15
C ASN A 73 -3.06 3.23 -12.87
N ASP A 74 -4.33 3.57 -13.03
CA ASP A 74 -5.26 3.80 -11.91
C ASP A 74 -5.41 2.58 -10.99
N LYS A 75 -5.33 1.36 -11.53
CA LYS A 75 -5.47 0.11 -10.73
C LYS A 75 -4.36 -0.07 -9.71
N LEU A 76 -3.14 0.36 -10.04
CA LEU A 76 -2.00 0.27 -9.12
C LEU A 76 -2.19 1.23 -7.94
N VAL A 77 -2.72 2.43 -8.22
CA VAL A 77 -3.02 3.44 -7.21
C VAL A 77 -4.17 2.99 -6.31
N GLU A 78 -5.26 2.46 -6.88
CA GLU A 78 -6.37 1.89 -6.11
C GLU A 78 -5.90 0.76 -5.19
N SER A 79 -4.98 -0.08 -5.67
CA SER A 79 -4.41 -1.16 -4.87
C SER A 79 -3.56 -0.63 -3.73
N TYR A 80 -2.76 0.41 -3.96
CA TYR A 80 -1.99 1.10 -2.93
C TYR A 80 -2.89 1.79 -1.89
N ASP A 81 -3.89 2.55 -2.34
CA ASP A 81 -4.86 3.25 -1.47
C ASP A 81 -5.59 2.27 -0.56
N ARG A 82 -6.07 1.16 -1.12
CA ARG A 82 -6.72 0.09 -0.36
C ARG A 82 -5.78 -0.57 0.64
N TYR A 83 -4.54 -0.85 0.25
CA TYR A 83 -3.54 -1.44 1.15
C TYR A 83 -3.24 -0.52 2.33
N VAL A 84 -2.96 0.77 2.09
CA VAL A 84 -2.69 1.75 3.16
C VAL A 84 -3.90 1.88 4.09
N CYS A 85 -5.12 1.91 3.55
CA CYS A 85 -6.34 1.92 4.34
C CYS A 85 -6.44 0.68 5.24
N TYR A 86 -6.26 -0.53 4.68
CA TYR A 86 -6.31 -1.75 5.47
C TYR A 86 -5.23 -1.81 6.55
N ARG A 87 -4.02 -1.32 6.30
CA ARG A 87 -2.95 -1.24 7.30
C ARG A 87 -3.29 -0.36 8.50
N GLN A 88 -4.05 0.71 8.29
CA GLN A 88 -4.55 1.54 9.38
C GLN A 88 -5.67 0.82 10.14
N LEU A 89 -6.59 0.18 9.41
CA LEU A 89 -7.69 -0.56 10.02
C LEU A 89 -7.20 -1.80 10.80
N GLU A 90 -6.17 -2.49 10.33
CA GLU A 90 -5.54 -3.64 10.99
C GLU A 90 -5.03 -3.34 12.40
N GLN A 91 -4.76 -2.06 12.71
CA GLN A 91 -4.34 -1.64 14.05
C GLN A 91 -5.51 -1.57 15.04
N MET A 92 -6.75 -1.62 14.55
CA MET A 92 -7.95 -1.62 15.37
C MET A 92 -8.26 -3.03 15.87
N ASN A 93 -8.57 -3.17 17.16
CA ASN A 93 -8.89 -4.46 17.77
C ASN A 93 -10.13 -5.12 17.15
N GLU A 94 -11.02 -4.31 16.59
CA GLU A 94 -12.28 -4.71 15.94
C GLU A 94 -12.07 -5.19 14.50
N PHE A 95 -10.87 -5.06 13.93
CA PHE A 95 -10.62 -5.45 12.54
C PHE A 95 -10.48 -6.96 12.37
N ILE A 96 -10.97 -7.45 11.23
CA ILE A 96 -10.85 -8.84 10.84
C ILE A 96 -10.81 -9.02 9.32
N TRP A 97 -9.91 -9.90 8.88
CA TRP A 97 -9.87 -10.43 7.52
C TRP A 97 -10.92 -11.51 7.30
N CYS A 98 -11.57 -11.49 6.13
CA CYS A 98 -12.40 -12.59 5.70
C CYS A 98 -11.57 -13.88 5.62
N SER A 99 -12.07 -14.98 6.23
CA SER A 99 -11.42 -16.30 6.17
C SER A 99 -11.36 -16.92 4.77
N ASN A 100 -12.11 -16.40 3.80
CA ASN A 100 -12.00 -16.82 2.41
C ASN A 100 -10.79 -16.14 1.75
N VAL A 101 -9.74 -16.92 1.48
CA VAL A 101 -8.49 -16.50 0.83
C VAL A 101 -8.68 -15.93 -0.57
N LEU A 102 -9.80 -16.21 -1.24
CA LEU A 102 -10.13 -15.64 -2.55
C LEU A 102 -10.83 -14.28 -2.44
N CYS A 103 -11.34 -13.92 -1.25
CA CYS A 103 -12.07 -12.67 -1.05
C CYS A 103 -11.13 -11.49 -0.77
N ASN A 104 -10.12 -11.66 0.08
CA ASN A 104 -9.15 -10.61 0.46
C ASN A 104 -9.80 -9.28 0.89
N VAL A 105 -10.94 -9.37 1.59
CA VAL A 105 -11.66 -8.22 2.16
C VAL A 105 -11.48 -8.21 3.66
N GLY A 106 -11.10 -7.05 4.20
CA GLY A 106 -11.10 -6.75 5.63
C GLY A 106 -12.28 -5.87 6.00
N GLN A 107 -12.78 -6.01 7.22
CA GLN A 107 -13.86 -5.19 7.76
C GLN A 107 -13.74 -5.01 9.26
N LEU A 108 -14.45 -4.01 9.79
CA LEU A 108 -14.63 -3.82 11.22
C LEU A 108 -15.80 -4.67 11.72
N ASN A 109 -15.61 -5.29 12.88
CA ASN A 109 -16.63 -6.05 13.58
C ASN A 109 -17.16 -5.24 14.77
N GLU A 110 -18.31 -4.60 14.59
CA GLU A 110 -19.00 -3.93 15.68
C GLU A 110 -19.31 -4.92 16.81
N GLY A 111 -18.91 -4.57 18.04
CA GLY A 111 -19.00 -5.45 19.22
C GLY A 111 -17.76 -6.32 19.47
N GLY A 112 -16.78 -6.34 18.55
CA GLY A 112 -15.49 -7.00 18.76
C GLY A 112 -15.62 -8.46 19.23
N ALA A 113 -14.93 -8.83 20.30
CA ALA A 113 -14.95 -10.19 20.84
C ALA A 113 -16.33 -10.65 21.36
N GLN A 114 -17.27 -9.74 21.63
CA GLN A 114 -18.64 -10.08 22.01
C GLN A 114 -19.47 -10.57 20.82
N ASN A 115 -19.04 -10.23 19.60
CA ASN A 115 -19.62 -10.72 18.35
C ASN A 115 -18.64 -11.68 17.66
N ASN A 116 -18.67 -12.96 18.04
CA ASN A 116 -17.69 -13.94 17.57
C ASN A 116 -17.96 -14.45 16.14
N ILE A 117 -19.08 -14.09 15.52
CA ILE A 117 -19.46 -14.51 14.16
C ILE A 117 -19.48 -13.30 13.24
N VAL A 118 -18.45 -13.16 12.40
CA VAL A 118 -18.38 -12.06 11.44
C VAL A 118 -18.80 -12.57 10.07
N THR A 119 -19.84 -11.96 9.49
CA THR A 119 -20.27 -12.25 8.13
C THR A 119 -19.60 -11.25 7.18
N CYS A 120 -18.87 -11.76 6.19
CA CYS A 120 -18.21 -10.91 5.20
C CYS A 120 -19.25 -10.12 4.39
N PHE A 121 -19.12 -8.79 4.29
CA PHE A 121 -20.06 -7.99 3.52
C PHE A 121 -20.00 -8.25 1.99
N ASN A 122 -18.88 -8.80 1.51
CA ASN A 122 -18.65 -9.04 0.08
C ASN A 122 -19.02 -10.47 -0.36
N CYS A 123 -18.50 -11.50 0.32
CA CYS A 123 -18.71 -12.90 -0.08
C CYS A 123 -19.63 -13.68 0.87
N HIS A 124 -20.14 -13.05 1.93
CA HIS A 124 -21.02 -13.66 2.94
C HIS A 124 -20.41 -14.86 3.71
N GLN A 125 -19.12 -15.16 3.52
CA GLN A 125 -18.39 -16.12 4.33
C GLN A 125 -18.43 -15.72 5.82
N LYS A 126 -18.74 -16.68 6.69
CA LYS A 126 -18.68 -16.50 8.14
C LYS A 126 -17.27 -16.79 8.64
N THR A 127 -16.74 -15.88 9.44
CA THR A 127 -15.40 -15.95 10.04
C THR A 127 -15.53 -15.89 11.56
N CYS A 128 -14.84 -16.78 12.28
CA CYS A 128 -14.73 -16.73 13.73
C CYS A 128 -13.86 -15.54 14.14
N PHE A 129 -14.40 -14.60 14.92
CA PHE A 129 -13.66 -13.40 15.31
C PHE A 129 -12.46 -13.70 16.22
N THR A 130 -12.58 -14.72 17.07
CA THR A 130 -11.55 -15.11 18.03
C THR A 130 -10.42 -15.87 17.35
N HIS A 131 -10.75 -16.87 16.53
CA HIS A 131 -9.77 -17.77 15.91
C HIS A 131 -9.29 -17.30 14.54
N LYS A 132 -9.95 -16.31 13.92
CA LYS A 132 -9.62 -15.74 12.60
C LYS A 132 -9.62 -16.78 11.47
N ILE A 133 -10.46 -17.81 11.59
CA ILE A 133 -10.67 -18.87 10.59
C ILE A 133 -12.14 -18.93 10.16
N GLN A 134 -12.46 -19.81 9.21
CA GLN A 134 -13.86 -20.12 8.87
C GLN A 134 -14.65 -20.44 10.15
N TRP A 135 -15.86 -19.88 10.25
CA TRP A 135 -16.70 -20.07 11.42
C TRP A 135 -16.95 -21.55 11.70
N HIS A 136 -16.98 -21.89 12.98
CA HIS A 136 -17.15 -23.23 13.51
C HIS A 136 -17.91 -23.19 14.84
N GLU A 137 -18.36 -24.35 15.30
CA GLU A 137 -18.92 -24.55 16.64
C GLU A 137 -17.88 -25.18 17.56
N GLY A 138 -17.51 -24.48 18.63
CA GLY A 138 -16.56 -24.97 19.67
C GLY A 138 -15.14 -24.52 19.45
#